data_AF-A0AAU1B3J2-F1
#
_entry.id   AF-A0AAU1B3J2-F1
#
_cell.length_a   1.000
_cell.length_b   1.000
_cell.length_c   1.000
_cell.angle_alpha   90.00
_cell.angle_beta   90.00
_cell.angle_gamma   90.00
#
_symmetry.space_group_name_H-M   'P 1'
#
loop_
_entity.id
_entity.type
_entity.pdbx_description
1 polymer ?
#
loop_
_entity_poly.entity_id
_entity_poly.type
_entity_poly.pdbx_seq_one_letter_code
_entity_poly.pdbx_strand_id
1 'polypeptide(L)'
;MSMATTRRLATTAFVGLAAAALLGTGTANASIISGDGMRIASYENSLKNSTEPEAAATLKEFDALAHDKKIKFLDYTEDPENLKALLQEAADVPEAGKSVHSLVNLKDGDVQIQADSDATFKPDADVDGVAAGGKLSRGWWETTYSVKQKILGVTVTKLSLWVNYYTNGSSITKVDHADCAKRNYNAAVSIGHSVPKAQLASGTAIGEVIWEGSIIYRGFGIEIDKRHQVKANAYGFKSGYLKNI
;
A
#
# COMPACT_ATOMS: atom_id res chain seq x y z
N MET A 1 -34.93 12.17 -43.48
CA MET A 1 -33.69 12.95 -43.41
C MET A 1 -32.77 12.26 -42.42
N SER A 2 -31.71 11.64 -42.96
CA SER A 2 -30.70 10.88 -42.22
C SER A 2 -29.59 11.84 -41.78
N MET A 3 -29.17 11.77 -40.52
CA MET A 3 -27.88 12.28 -40.07
C MET A 3 -27.30 11.30 -39.04
N ALA A 4 -26.49 10.38 -39.56
CA ALA A 4 -25.56 9.59 -38.76
C ALA A 4 -24.42 10.51 -38.30
N THR A 5 -24.18 10.59 -36.98
CA THR A 5 -22.98 11.21 -36.43
C THR A 5 -22.12 10.13 -35.80
N THR A 6 -21.10 9.73 -36.57
CA THR A 6 -20.01 8.82 -36.19
C THR A 6 -19.16 9.44 -35.07
N ARG A 7 -19.09 8.80 -33.90
CA ARG A 7 -18.02 9.07 -32.92
C ARG A 7 -16.99 7.95 -32.97
N ARG A 8 -15.75 8.36 -33.25
CA ARG A 8 -14.56 7.53 -33.41
C ARG A 8 -14.23 6.81 -32.09
N LEU A 9 -14.16 5.48 -32.15
CA LEU A 9 -13.50 4.65 -31.15
C LEU A 9 -11.98 4.73 -31.42
N ALA A 10 -11.22 5.19 -30.43
CA ALA A 10 -9.77 5.14 -30.45
C ALA A 10 -9.33 3.74 -30.01
N THR A 11 -9.05 2.87 -30.98
CA THR A 11 -8.44 1.56 -30.77
C THR A 11 -6.97 1.76 -30.42
N THR A 12 -6.61 1.57 -29.15
CA THR A 12 -5.19 1.52 -28.75
C THR A 12 -4.68 0.11 -29.05
N ALA A 13 -3.79 0.02 -30.03
CA ALA A 13 -3.13 -1.23 -30.41
C ALA A 13 -2.18 -1.66 -29.28
N PHE A 14 -2.47 -2.79 -28.63
CA PHE A 14 -1.47 -3.50 -27.86
C PHE A 14 -0.47 -4.13 -28.84
N VAL A 15 0.78 -3.69 -28.75
CA VAL A 15 1.91 -4.30 -29.45
C VAL A 15 2.11 -5.71 -28.87
N GLY A 16 1.74 -6.73 -29.63
CA GLY A 16 2.07 -8.11 -29.34
C GLY A 16 3.58 -8.32 -29.43
N LEU A 17 4.19 -8.81 -28.36
CA LEU A 17 5.57 -9.29 -28.37
C LEU A 17 5.66 -10.52 -29.28
N ALA A 18 6.31 -10.37 -30.43
CA ALA A 18 6.65 -11.46 -31.33
C ALA A 18 7.73 -12.35 -30.69
N ALA A 19 7.43 -13.63 -30.50
CA ALA A 19 8.43 -14.63 -30.15
C ALA A 19 9.23 -14.99 -31.42
N ALA A 20 10.50 -14.58 -31.47
CA ALA A 20 11.43 -15.01 -32.50
C ALA A 20 12.04 -16.37 -32.11
N ALA A 21 11.72 -17.41 -32.87
CA ALA A 21 12.39 -18.70 -32.77
C ALA A 21 13.72 -18.65 -33.53
N LEU A 22 14.86 -18.76 -32.82
CA LEU A 22 16.15 -19.06 -33.42
C LEU A 22 16.53 -20.52 -33.14
N LEU A 23 16.57 -21.32 -34.22
CA LEU A 23 17.25 -22.61 -34.24
C LEU A 23 18.74 -22.37 -34.44
N GLY A 24 19.56 -22.80 -33.50
CA GLY A 24 21.03 -22.79 -33.60
C GLY A 24 21.61 -24.00 -32.89
N THR A 25 22.19 -24.93 -33.65
CA THR A 25 22.91 -26.10 -33.18
C THR A 25 24.35 -25.72 -32.81
N GLY A 26 24.72 -25.86 -31.53
CA GLY A 26 26.10 -25.68 -31.10
C GLY A 26 26.30 -25.69 -29.58
N THR A 27 26.99 -26.72 -29.08
CA THR A 27 27.69 -26.81 -27.78
C THR A 27 26.98 -26.23 -26.56
N ALA A 28 26.31 -27.11 -25.81
CA ALA A 28 25.57 -26.81 -24.59
C ALA A 28 26.47 -26.32 -23.43
N ASN A 29 26.68 -25.02 -23.36
CA ASN A 29 26.96 -24.27 -22.13
C ASN A 29 26.07 -23.01 -22.03
N ALA A 30 24.95 -22.99 -22.74
CA ALA A 30 23.85 -22.08 -22.45
C ALA A 30 22.96 -22.79 -21.44
N SER A 31 23.16 -22.51 -20.14
CA SER A 31 22.12 -22.79 -19.16
C SER A 31 20.88 -22.06 -19.64
N ILE A 32 19.92 -22.86 -20.11
CA ILE A 32 18.50 -22.55 -20.21
C ILE A 32 18.21 -21.55 -19.09
N ILE A 33 17.88 -20.31 -19.42
CA ILE A 33 17.32 -19.40 -18.42
C ILE A 33 16.05 -20.12 -17.97
N SER A 34 16.07 -20.73 -16.78
CA SER A 34 14.90 -21.40 -16.23
C SER A 34 13.76 -20.37 -16.21
N GLY A 35 12.51 -20.83 -16.36
CA GLY A 35 11.35 -19.92 -16.31
C GLY A 35 11.37 -19.01 -15.07
N ASP A 36 11.92 -19.53 -13.97
CA ASP A 36 12.14 -18.78 -12.73
C ASP A 36 13.21 -17.68 -12.86
N GLY A 37 14.32 -17.94 -13.54
CA GLY A 37 15.34 -16.92 -13.83
C GLY A 37 14.77 -15.74 -14.64
N MET A 38 13.88 -16.03 -15.59
CA MET A 38 13.17 -14.99 -16.33
C MET A 38 12.20 -14.20 -15.43
N ARG A 39 11.40 -14.88 -14.59
CA ARG A 39 10.47 -14.21 -13.66
C ARG A 39 11.19 -13.27 -12.69
N ILE A 40 12.31 -13.74 -12.12
CA ILE A 40 13.17 -12.93 -11.25
C ILE A 40 13.70 -11.69 -11.99
N ALA A 41 14.28 -11.86 -13.17
CA ALA A 41 14.81 -10.75 -13.95
C ALA A 41 13.70 -9.74 -14.35
N SER A 42 12.50 -10.23 -14.69
CA SER A 42 11.34 -9.38 -14.96
C SER A 42 10.91 -8.56 -13.76
N TYR A 43 10.90 -9.15 -12.56
CA TYR A 43 10.56 -8.43 -11.33
C TYR A 43 11.63 -7.40 -10.95
N GLU A 44 12.92 -7.75 -11.02
CA GLU A 44 13.99 -6.79 -10.79
C GLU A 44 13.92 -5.62 -11.79
N ASN A 45 13.62 -5.90 -13.06
CA ASN A 45 13.47 -4.88 -14.07
C ASN A 45 12.24 -3.98 -13.83
N SER A 46 11.13 -4.53 -13.33
CA SER A 46 9.96 -3.72 -12.98
C SER A 46 10.27 -2.74 -11.84
N LEU A 47 11.01 -3.18 -10.81
CA LEU A 47 11.44 -2.32 -9.71
C LEU A 47 12.45 -1.26 -10.17
N LYS A 48 13.42 -1.62 -11.03
CA LYS A 48 14.42 -0.69 -11.58
C LYS A 48 13.80 0.44 -12.40
N ASN A 49 12.72 0.15 -13.12
CA ASN A 49 12.02 1.11 -13.97
C ASN A 49 10.81 1.76 -13.27
N SER A 50 10.55 1.40 -12.01
CA SER A 50 9.43 1.97 -11.27
C SER A 50 9.72 3.41 -10.88
N THR A 51 8.74 4.28 -11.08
CA THR A 51 8.76 5.67 -10.60
C THR A 51 8.27 5.79 -9.16
N GLU A 52 7.84 4.69 -8.54
CA GLU A 52 7.36 4.69 -7.16
C GLU A 52 8.51 4.96 -6.18
N PRO A 53 8.35 5.89 -5.23
CA PRO A 53 9.31 6.08 -4.15
C PRO A 53 9.61 4.77 -3.44
N GLU A 54 10.84 4.58 -2.97
CA GLU A 54 11.31 3.36 -2.28
C GLU A 54 11.40 2.07 -3.15
N ALA A 55 11.10 2.11 -4.46
CA ALA A 55 11.30 0.95 -5.33
C ALA A 55 12.74 0.41 -5.32
N ALA A 56 13.74 1.30 -5.22
CA ALA A 56 15.15 0.91 -5.07
C ALA A 56 15.46 0.22 -3.73
N ALA A 57 14.74 0.59 -2.65
CA ALA A 57 14.87 -0.09 -1.37
C ALA A 57 14.24 -1.48 -1.44
N THR A 58 13.04 -1.61 -2.01
CA THR A 58 12.40 -2.90 -2.28
C THR A 58 13.27 -3.81 -3.16
N LEU A 59 13.91 -3.25 -4.20
CA LEU A 59 14.84 -4.00 -5.04
C LEU A 59 16.02 -4.53 -4.23
N LYS A 60 16.60 -3.71 -3.35
CA LYS A 60 17.69 -4.15 -2.47
C LYS A 60 17.25 -5.25 -1.49
N GLU A 61 16.05 -5.14 -0.93
CA GLU A 61 15.47 -6.18 -0.07
C GLU A 61 15.27 -7.48 -0.84
N PHE A 62 14.71 -7.40 -2.06
CA PHE A 62 14.51 -8.56 -2.92
C PHE A 62 15.83 -9.18 -3.37
N ASP A 63 16.82 -8.38 -3.75
CA ASP A 63 18.14 -8.85 -4.18
C ASP A 63 18.94 -9.54 -3.08
N ALA A 64 18.65 -9.22 -1.82
CA ALA A 64 19.23 -9.89 -0.67
C ALA A 64 18.64 -11.29 -0.42
N LEU A 65 17.51 -11.65 -1.04
CA LEU A 65 16.93 -12.98 -0.93
C LEU A 65 17.75 -14.03 -1.68
N ALA A 66 17.85 -15.22 -1.10
CA ALA A 66 18.36 -16.40 -1.79
C ALA A 66 17.46 -16.78 -2.98
N HIS A 67 18.00 -17.52 -3.95
CA HIS A 67 17.29 -17.82 -5.21
C HIS A 67 15.94 -18.53 -5.00
N ASP A 68 15.90 -19.53 -4.12
CA ASP A 68 14.68 -20.24 -3.71
C ASP A 68 13.66 -19.31 -3.03
N LYS A 69 14.13 -18.39 -2.18
CA LYS A 69 13.31 -17.35 -1.55
C LYS A 69 12.76 -16.35 -2.58
N LYS A 70 13.54 -15.98 -3.61
CA LYS A 70 13.06 -15.13 -4.71
C LYS A 70 11.93 -15.81 -5.49
N ILE A 71 12.05 -17.11 -5.78
CA ILE A 71 10.97 -17.87 -6.45
C ILE A 71 9.72 -17.90 -5.55
N LYS A 72 9.89 -18.26 -4.28
CA LYS A 72 8.79 -18.32 -3.32
C LYS A 72 8.10 -16.96 -3.13
N PHE A 73 8.86 -15.87 -3.11
CA PHE A 73 8.32 -14.51 -3.10
C PHE A 73 7.40 -14.27 -4.30
N LEU A 74 7.86 -14.60 -5.50
CA LEU A 74 7.10 -14.39 -6.72
C LEU A 74 5.81 -15.23 -6.74
N ASP A 75 5.89 -16.48 -6.30
CA ASP A 75 4.72 -17.33 -6.15
C ASP A 75 3.69 -16.72 -5.18
N TYR A 76 4.12 -16.13 -4.07
CA TYR A 76 3.22 -15.43 -3.15
C TYR A 76 2.62 -14.16 -3.74
N THR A 77 3.37 -13.39 -4.53
CA THR A 77 2.87 -12.16 -5.17
C THR A 77 1.96 -12.42 -6.36
N GLU A 78 2.12 -13.56 -7.03
CA GLU A 78 1.33 -13.94 -8.20
C GLU A 78 0.09 -14.74 -7.83
N ASP A 79 0.02 -15.36 -6.65
CA ASP A 79 -1.13 -16.15 -6.21
C ASP A 79 -2.27 -15.27 -5.64
N PRO A 80 -3.44 -15.24 -6.29
CA PRO A 80 -4.58 -14.44 -5.86
C PRO A 80 -5.12 -14.83 -4.48
N GLU A 81 -5.00 -16.08 -4.04
CA GLU A 81 -5.45 -16.49 -2.69
C GLU A 81 -4.51 -15.94 -1.61
N ASN A 82 -3.21 -15.83 -1.90
CA ASN A 82 -2.28 -15.18 -0.99
C ASN A 82 -2.57 -13.69 -0.92
N LEU A 83 -2.79 -13.03 -2.06
CA LEU A 83 -3.20 -11.62 -2.11
C LEU A 83 -4.53 -11.38 -1.38
N LYS A 84 -5.49 -12.30 -1.49
CA LYS A 84 -6.78 -12.21 -0.80
C LYS A 84 -6.65 -12.41 0.71
N ALA A 85 -5.88 -13.42 1.15
CA ALA A 85 -5.60 -13.68 2.56
C ALA A 85 -4.86 -12.52 3.24
N LEU A 86 -3.88 -11.96 2.53
CA LEU A 86 -3.13 -10.75 2.88
C LEU A 86 -4.00 -9.51 3.10
N LEU A 87 -5.16 -9.51 2.48
CA LEU A 87 -6.11 -8.42 2.49
C LEU A 87 -7.25 -8.70 3.49
N GLN A 88 -7.46 -9.95 3.93
CA GLN A 88 -8.52 -10.32 4.89
C GLN A 88 -8.18 -10.03 6.35
N GLU A 89 -6.90 -10.03 6.73
CA GLU A 89 -6.50 -9.66 8.08
C GLU A 89 -6.57 -8.15 8.28
N ALA A 90 -7.55 -7.73 9.10
CA ALA A 90 -7.60 -6.38 9.62
C ALA A 90 -6.52 -6.23 10.67
N ALA A 91 -5.73 -5.18 10.59
CA ALA A 91 -4.96 -4.74 11.75
C ALA A 91 -5.95 -4.32 12.85
N ASP A 92 -5.77 -4.88 14.04
CA ASP A 92 -6.64 -4.65 15.20
C ASP A 92 -6.78 -3.16 15.52
N VAL A 93 -7.93 -2.80 16.11
CA VAL A 93 -8.18 -1.46 16.64
C VAL A 93 -7.21 -1.21 17.79
N PRO A 94 -6.24 -0.29 17.66
CA PRO A 94 -5.25 -0.11 18.68
C PRO A 94 -5.83 0.67 19.87
N GLU A 95 -5.25 0.43 21.05
CA GLU A 95 -5.62 1.14 22.28
C GLU A 95 -5.25 2.63 22.18
N ALA A 96 -6.11 3.52 22.66
CA ALA A 96 -5.94 4.96 22.49
C ALA A 96 -4.65 5.48 23.17
N GLY A 97 -3.89 6.33 22.47
CA GLY A 97 -2.75 7.06 23.03
C GLY A 97 -1.40 6.35 23.01
N LYS A 98 -1.26 5.24 22.26
CA LYS A 98 0.04 4.61 21.98
C LYS A 98 0.29 4.58 20.48
N SER A 99 1.52 4.91 20.07
CA SER A 99 1.98 4.62 18.71
C SER A 99 1.86 3.12 18.48
N VAL A 100 1.25 2.79 17.36
CA VAL A 100 0.93 1.42 16.99
C VAL A 100 2.08 0.89 16.16
N HIS A 101 2.55 -0.27 16.58
CA HIS A 101 3.29 -1.19 15.73
C HIS A 101 2.66 -2.56 15.95
N SER A 102 1.81 -3.00 15.02
CA SER A 102 1.24 -4.33 15.04
C SER A 102 1.82 -5.15 13.90
N LEU A 103 2.14 -6.40 14.16
CA LEU A 103 2.63 -7.35 13.16
C LEU A 103 1.77 -8.60 13.22
N VAL A 104 1.13 -8.93 12.11
CA VAL A 104 0.40 -10.19 11.95
C VAL A 104 1.21 -11.10 11.03
N ASN A 105 1.45 -12.33 11.48
CA ASN A 105 2.21 -13.33 10.75
C ASN A 105 1.25 -14.32 10.09
N LEU A 106 1.36 -14.43 8.78
CA LEU A 106 0.68 -15.38 7.92
C LEU A 106 1.71 -16.35 7.33
N LYS A 107 1.25 -17.54 6.93
CA LYS A 107 2.07 -18.54 6.21
C LYS A 107 3.42 -18.78 6.91
N ASP A 108 3.37 -19.17 8.19
CA ASP A 108 4.56 -19.44 9.02
C ASP A 108 5.53 -18.24 9.16
N GLY A 109 5.01 -17.02 9.00
CA GLY A 109 5.79 -15.78 9.12
C GLY A 109 6.47 -15.34 7.81
N ASP A 110 6.32 -16.10 6.73
CA ASP A 110 6.80 -15.67 5.41
C ASP A 110 5.99 -14.48 4.88
N VAL A 111 4.75 -14.33 5.33
CA VAL A 111 3.88 -13.24 4.92
C VAL A 111 3.52 -12.43 6.16
N GLN A 112 3.69 -11.12 6.11
CA GLN A 112 3.54 -10.25 7.26
C GLN A 112 2.71 -9.02 6.93
N ILE A 113 1.75 -8.69 7.80
CA ILE A 113 1.01 -7.43 7.75
C ILE A 113 1.47 -6.60 8.93
N GLN A 114 2.15 -5.50 8.62
CA GLN A 114 2.63 -4.55 9.60
C GLN A 114 1.74 -3.31 9.55
N ALA A 115 1.17 -2.89 10.68
CA ALA A 115 0.51 -1.59 10.79
C ALA A 115 1.29 -0.67 11.71
N ASP A 116 1.54 0.54 11.23
CA ASP A 116 2.24 1.59 11.96
C ASP A 116 1.34 2.82 12.07
N SER A 117 1.39 3.52 13.21
CA SER A 117 0.79 4.86 13.34
C SER A 117 1.84 5.89 13.69
N ASP A 118 1.72 7.07 13.11
CA ASP A 118 2.58 8.22 13.42
C ASP A 118 1.75 9.50 13.58
N ALA A 119 2.27 10.47 14.31
CA ALA A 119 1.64 11.77 14.48
C ALA A 119 2.68 12.90 14.40
N THR A 120 2.54 13.77 13.42
CA THR A 120 3.43 14.91 13.21
C THR A 120 2.78 16.20 13.69
N PHE A 121 3.60 17.11 14.24
CA PHE A 121 3.15 18.37 14.82
C PHE A 121 3.66 19.58 14.06
N LYS A 122 2.77 20.55 13.85
CA LYS A 122 3.13 21.91 13.47
C LYS A 122 2.65 22.87 14.58
N PRO A 123 3.58 23.44 15.38
CA PRO A 123 3.23 24.29 16.50
C PRO A 123 2.56 25.59 16.05
N ASP A 124 1.62 26.07 16.87
CA ASP A 124 1.29 27.50 16.89
C ASP A 124 2.50 28.28 17.44
N ALA A 125 2.60 29.58 17.14
CA ALA A 125 3.66 30.42 17.72
C ALA A 125 3.69 30.28 19.26
N ASP A 126 4.89 30.10 19.81
CA ASP A 126 5.21 29.99 21.24
C ASP A 126 4.67 28.75 21.99
N VAL A 127 4.58 27.57 21.33
CA VAL A 127 4.13 26.32 21.96
C VAL A 127 5.11 25.15 21.70
N ASP A 128 5.68 24.56 22.75
CA ASP A 128 6.53 23.35 22.66
C ASP A 128 5.70 22.08 22.46
N GLY A 129 6.27 21.07 21.78
CA GLY A 129 5.57 19.96 21.12
C GLY A 129 4.70 19.01 21.93
N VAL A 130 4.86 18.92 23.25
CA VAL A 130 4.10 17.99 24.10
C VAL A 130 3.69 18.68 25.39
N ALA A 131 2.38 18.72 25.66
CA ALA A 131 1.81 19.29 26.88
C ALA A 131 1.79 18.27 28.03
N ALA A 132 1.59 18.75 29.26
CA ALA A 132 1.52 17.90 30.45
C ALA A 132 0.51 16.75 30.29
N GLY A 133 0.89 15.54 30.72
CA GLY A 133 0.01 14.36 30.72
C GLY A 133 -0.14 13.64 29.38
N GLY A 134 0.78 13.86 28.42
CA GLY A 134 0.78 13.17 27.12
C GLY A 134 -0.25 13.73 26.13
N LYS A 135 -0.84 14.88 26.42
CA LYS A 135 -1.71 15.59 25.48
C LYS A 135 -0.88 16.29 24.42
N LEU A 136 -1.44 16.34 23.22
CA LEU A 136 -0.90 17.11 22.12
C LEU A 136 -0.95 18.60 22.45
N SER A 137 0.14 19.31 22.18
CA SER A 137 0.17 20.76 22.30
C SER A 137 -0.77 21.43 21.31
N ARG A 138 -1.21 22.63 21.66
CA ARG A 138 -2.07 23.44 20.79
C ARG A 138 -1.39 23.70 19.45
N GLY A 139 -2.11 23.43 18.37
CA GLY A 139 -1.62 23.63 17.01
C GLY A 139 -2.20 22.62 16.03
N TRP A 140 -1.61 22.60 14.84
CA TRP A 140 -1.99 21.68 13.77
C TRP A 140 -1.22 20.37 13.89
N TRP A 141 -1.94 19.27 13.78
CA TRP A 141 -1.40 17.93 13.82
C TRP A 141 -1.87 17.14 12.61
N GLU A 142 -1.04 16.20 12.20
CA GLU A 142 -1.39 15.19 11.22
C GLU A 142 -1.17 13.83 11.88
N THR A 143 -2.21 12.99 11.89
CA THR A 143 -2.09 11.60 12.34
C THR A 143 -2.23 10.68 11.15
N THR A 144 -1.24 9.81 10.98
CA THR A 144 -1.13 8.86 9.88
C THR A 144 -1.27 7.44 10.39
N TYR A 145 -2.01 6.63 9.65
CA TYR A 145 -2.08 5.19 9.82
C TYR A 145 -1.63 4.52 8.52
N SER A 146 -0.62 3.64 8.62
CA SER A 146 -0.02 2.95 7.50
C SER A 146 -0.12 1.45 7.70
N VAL A 147 -0.61 0.75 6.69
CA VAL A 147 -0.60 -0.71 6.64
C VAL A 147 0.35 -1.14 5.53
N LYS A 148 1.35 -1.94 5.88
CA LYS A 148 2.36 -2.51 5.00
C LYS A 148 2.16 -4.01 4.92
N GLN A 149 2.31 -4.52 3.72
CA GLN A 149 2.43 -5.93 3.45
C GLN A 149 3.88 -6.25 3.14
N LYS A 150 4.41 -7.29 3.79
CA LYS A 150 5.72 -7.84 3.51
C LYS A 150 5.62 -9.31 3.16
N ILE A 151 6.46 -9.76 2.23
CA ILE A 151 6.63 -11.16 1.88
C ILE A 151 8.12 -11.45 1.96
N LEU A 152 8.51 -12.42 2.78
CA LEU A 152 9.89 -12.78 3.06
C LEU A 152 10.74 -11.58 3.51
N GLY A 153 10.12 -10.64 4.23
CA GLY A 153 10.73 -9.40 4.71
C GLY A 153 10.75 -8.25 3.69
N VAL A 154 10.41 -8.52 2.43
CA VAL A 154 10.38 -7.52 1.34
C VAL A 154 9.03 -6.80 1.33
N THR A 155 9.03 -5.47 1.33
CA THR A 155 7.78 -4.69 1.27
C THR A 155 7.13 -4.80 -0.11
N VAL A 156 5.87 -5.23 -0.16
CA VAL A 156 5.12 -5.44 -1.41
C VAL A 156 4.08 -4.35 -1.64
N THR A 157 3.33 -3.98 -0.60
CA THR A 157 2.30 -2.95 -0.67
C THR A 157 2.35 -2.10 0.58
N LYS A 158 2.15 -0.79 0.46
CA LYS A 158 1.95 0.13 1.57
C LYS A 158 0.76 1.03 1.28
N LEU A 159 -0.22 1.05 2.17
CA LEU A 159 -1.37 1.94 2.13
C LEU A 159 -1.30 2.87 3.34
N SER A 160 -1.31 4.17 3.10
CA SER A 160 -1.21 5.19 4.15
C SER A 160 -2.40 6.12 4.03
N LEU A 161 -3.00 6.46 5.17
CA LEU A 161 -4.08 7.43 5.29
C LEU A 161 -3.75 8.35 6.45
N TRP A 162 -3.91 9.65 6.26
CA TRP A 162 -3.73 10.63 7.33
C TRP A 162 -4.91 11.59 7.43
N VAL A 163 -5.08 12.15 8.63
CA VAL A 163 -6.07 13.18 8.92
C VAL A 163 -5.37 14.38 9.54
N ASN A 164 -5.64 15.56 8.98
CA ASN A 164 -5.11 16.84 9.45
C ASN A 164 -6.15 17.55 10.33
N TYR A 165 -5.75 17.96 11.52
CA TYR A 165 -6.66 18.54 12.51
C TYR A 165 -5.96 19.54 13.43
N TYR A 166 -6.76 20.41 14.04
CA TYR A 166 -6.30 21.39 15.03
C TYR A 166 -6.79 21.00 16.43
N THR A 167 -5.90 21.04 17.41
CA THR A 167 -6.21 20.85 18.83
C THR A 167 -5.91 22.13 19.61
N ASN A 168 -6.73 22.43 20.62
CA ASN A 168 -6.45 23.50 21.57
C ASN A 168 -5.63 23.05 22.79
N GLY A 169 -5.10 21.82 22.78
CA GLY A 169 -4.41 21.19 23.91
C GLY A 169 -5.32 20.40 24.86
N SER A 170 -6.64 20.47 24.68
CA SER A 170 -7.63 19.72 25.47
C SER A 170 -8.57 18.89 24.60
N SER A 171 -8.97 19.41 23.45
CA SER A 171 -9.82 18.72 22.48
C SER A 171 -9.46 19.15 21.05
N ILE A 172 -9.78 18.27 20.10
CA ILE A 172 -9.76 18.63 18.68
C ILE A 172 -10.96 19.52 18.39
N THR A 173 -10.71 20.70 17.83
CA THR A 173 -11.74 21.71 17.54
C THR A 173 -12.00 21.87 16.05
N LYS A 174 -11.07 21.46 15.19
CA LYS A 174 -11.21 21.55 13.74
C LYS A 174 -10.54 20.36 13.04
N VAL A 175 -11.13 19.92 11.94
CA VAL A 175 -10.52 19.01 10.96
C VAL A 175 -10.44 19.76 9.65
N ASP A 176 -9.28 19.69 8.99
CA ASP A 176 -9.06 20.37 7.71
C ASP A 176 -9.35 19.44 6.53
N HIS A 177 -8.55 18.39 6.40
CA HIS A 177 -8.71 17.39 5.35
C HIS A 177 -8.16 16.03 5.80
N ALA A 178 -8.37 15.03 4.94
CA ALA A 178 -7.71 13.74 4.99
C ALA A 178 -7.13 13.49 3.61
N ASP A 179 -6.00 12.81 3.55
CA ASP A 179 -5.36 12.44 2.29
C ASP A 179 -4.64 11.10 2.46
N CYS A 180 -4.24 10.49 1.35
CA CYS A 180 -3.76 9.12 1.33
C CYS A 180 -2.64 8.93 0.32
N ALA A 181 -1.81 7.91 0.56
CA ALA A 181 -0.76 7.49 -0.35
C ALA A 181 -0.73 5.97 -0.42
N LYS A 182 -0.53 5.46 -1.63
CA LYS A 182 -0.28 4.05 -1.89
C LYS A 182 1.13 3.87 -2.43
N ARG A 183 1.72 2.73 -2.17
CA ARG A 183 2.86 2.19 -2.90
C ARG A 183 2.56 0.73 -3.18
N ASN A 184 2.75 0.32 -4.42
CA ASN A 184 2.52 -1.05 -4.83
C ASN A 184 3.68 -1.51 -5.70
N TYR A 185 4.38 -2.52 -5.22
CA TYR A 185 5.50 -3.16 -5.91
C TYR A 185 5.09 -4.52 -6.48
N ASN A 186 3.79 -4.82 -6.52
CA ASN A 186 3.25 -6.00 -7.18
C ASN A 186 2.57 -5.63 -8.50
N ALA A 187 3.16 -6.06 -9.62
CA ALA A 187 2.65 -5.78 -10.96
C ALA A 187 1.30 -6.47 -11.27
N ALA A 188 0.92 -7.51 -10.54
CA ALA A 188 -0.36 -8.21 -10.72
C ALA A 188 -1.54 -7.48 -10.05
N VAL A 189 -1.25 -6.48 -9.21
CA VAL A 189 -2.24 -5.73 -8.45
C VAL A 189 -2.31 -4.31 -8.98
N SER A 190 -3.50 -3.82 -9.29
CA SER A 190 -3.78 -2.40 -9.43
C SER A 190 -4.52 -1.94 -8.17
N ILE A 191 -4.17 -0.78 -7.66
CA ILE A 191 -4.83 -0.20 -6.48
C ILE A 191 -5.22 1.22 -6.84
N GLY A 192 -6.51 1.53 -6.86
CA GLY A 192 -7.07 2.87 -6.91
C GLY A 192 -7.53 3.33 -5.53
N HIS A 193 -8.12 4.52 -5.46
CA HIS A 193 -8.80 4.97 -4.25
C HIS A 193 -9.91 5.97 -4.56
N SER A 194 -10.92 5.98 -3.71
CA SER A 194 -11.94 7.03 -3.67
C SER A 194 -11.33 8.36 -3.21
N VAL A 195 -12.12 9.43 -3.30
CA VAL A 195 -11.75 10.70 -2.62
C VAL A 195 -11.71 10.46 -1.11
N PRO A 196 -10.59 10.77 -0.42
CA PRO A 196 -10.52 10.70 1.03
C PRO A 196 -11.52 11.65 1.69
N LYS A 197 -12.06 11.25 2.84
CA LYS A 197 -13.06 12.01 3.60
C LYS A 197 -12.54 12.29 4.99
N ALA A 198 -12.81 13.49 5.47
CA ALA A 198 -12.45 13.93 6.81
C ALA A 198 -13.69 14.42 7.56
N GLN A 199 -13.78 14.12 8.86
CA GLN A 199 -14.87 14.60 9.71
C GLN A 199 -14.41 14.77 11.17
N LEU A 200 -15.06 15.68 11.88
CA LEU A 200 -14.91 15.87 13.32
C LEU A 200 -16.16 15.33 14.03
N ALA A 201 -15.98 14.35 14.91
CA ALA A 201 -17.07 13.77 15.69
C ALA A 201 -16.67 13.64 17.16
N SER A 202 -17.39 14.31 18.07
CA SER A 202 -17.18 14.24 19.53
C SER A 202 -15.70 14.42 19.94
N GLY A 203 -15.04 15.45 19.43
CA GLY A 203 -13.62 15.73 19.71
C GLY A 203 -12.63 14.73 19.12
N THR A 204 -13.07 13.89 18.17
CA THR A 204 -12.25 12.93 17.43
C THR A 204 -12.19 13.34 15.96
N ALA A 205 -10.99 13.54 15.42
CA ALA A 205 -10.78 13.67 13.98
C ALA A 205 -10.81 12.29 13.33
N ILE A 206 -11.52 12.13 12.22
CA ILE A 206 -11.67 10.86 11.51
C ILE A 206 -11.33 11.11 10.05
N GLY A 207 -10.32 10.40 9.55
CA GLY A 207 -10.02 10.27 8.11
C GLY A 207 -10.48 8.91 7.61
N GLU A 208 -11.01 8.85 6.39
CA GLU A 208 -11.45 7.61 5.76
C GLU A 208 -11.22 7.64 4.24
N VAL A 209 -10.81 6.51 3.66
CA VAL A 209 -10.75 6.31 2.21
C VAL A 209 -11.16 4.87 1.86
N ILE A 210 -11.73 4.68 0.68
CA ILE A 210 -11.92 3.34 0.09
C ILE A 210 -10.79 3.12 -0.90
N TRP A 211 -9.99 2.07 -0.70
CA TRP A 211 -9.04 1.57 -1.69
C TRP A 211 -9.78 0.60 -2.60
N GLU A 212 -9.58 0.78 -3.90
CA GLU A 212 -10.24 -0.01 -4.94
C GLU A 212 -9.17 -0.88 -5.60
N GLY A 213 -9.03 -2.11 -5.14
CA GLY A 213 -8.02 -3.05 -5.64
C GLY A 213 -8.56 -3.88 -6.79
N SER A 214 -7.75 -4.16 -7.80
CA SER A 214 -8.02 -5.22 -8.77
C SER A 214 -6.77 -6.08 -8.99
N ILE A 215 -6.93 -7.39 -8.87
CA ILE A 215 -5.89 -8.37 -9.21
C ILE A 215 -6.17 -8.86 -10.62
N ILE A 216 -5.22 -8.70 -11.52
CA ILE A 216 -5.28 -9.31 -12.86
C ILE A 216 -4.44 -10.59 -12.82
N TYR A 217 -5.10 -11.74 -12.70
CA TYR A 217 -4.43 -13.04 -12.68
C TYR A 217 -4.91 -13.92 -13.84
N ARG A 218 -3.99 -14.24 -14.77
CA ARG A 218 -4.23 -15.15 -15.90
C ARG A 218 -5.53 -14.86 -16.69
N GLY A 219 -5.88 -13.58 -16.86
CA GLY A 219 -7.08 -13.15 -17.58
C GLY A 219 -8.35 -13.02 -16.73
N PHE A 220 -8.29 -13.30 -15.42
CA PHE A 220 -9.38 -13.07 -14.48
C PHE A 220 -9.08 -11.86 -13.58
N GLY A 221 -10.07 -10.98 -13.43
CA GLY A 221 -10.03 -9.82 -12.53
C GLY A 221 -10.71 -10.15 -11.20
N ILE A 222 -10.01 -9.98 -10.07
CA ILE A 222 -10.62 -10.02 -8.74
C ILE A 222 -10.61 -8.62 -8.17
N GLU A 223 -11.79 -8.04 -7.93
CA GLU A 223 -11.92 -6.76 -7.23
C GLU A 223 -11.81 -6.96 -5.71
N ILE A 224 -11.05 -6.10 -5.06
CA ILE A 224 -10.84 -6.11 -3.63
C ILE A 224 -10.89 -4.69 -3.11
N ASP A 225 -12.05 -4.32 -2.59
CA ASP A 225 -12.24 -3.02 -1.99
C ASP A 225 -11.95 -3.05 -0.49
N LYS A 226 -11.28 -2.00 0.00
CA LYS A 226 -10.94 -1.85 1.41
C LYS A 226 -11.36 -0.49 1.93
N ARG A 227 -11.98 -0.48 3.10
CA ARG A 227 -12.12 0.75 3.89
C ARG A 227 -10.93 0.90 4.81
N HIS A 228 -10.21 2.00 4.65
CA HIS A 228 -9.13 2.43 5.53
C HIS A 228 -9.62 3.61 6.37
N GLN A 229 -9.44 3.56 7.68
CA GLN A 229 -9.82 4.63 8.59
C GLN A 229 -8.70 4.91 9.59
N VAL A 230 -8.53 6.19 9.91
CA VAL A 230 -7.69 6.69 11.00
C VAL A 230 -8.51 7.62 11.88
N LYS A 231 -8.34 7.52 13.19
CA LYS A 231 -8.95 8.39 14.20
C LYS A 231 -7.88 8.98 15.09
N ALA A 232 -8.00 10.28 15.37
CA ALA A 232 -7.16 10.99 16.30
C ALA A 232 -7.99 11.72 17.36
N ASN A 233 -7.42 11.91 18.56
CA ASN A 233 -7.98 12.72 19.64
C ASN A 233 -6.92 13.68 20.19
N ALA A 234 -7.20 14.32 21.34
CA ALA A 234 -6.27 15.25 21.99
C ALA A 234 -4.94 14.61 22.45
N TYR A 235 -4.76 13.30 22.31
CA TYR A 235 -3.54 12.55 22.63
C TYR A 235 -2.84 11.99 21.37
N GLY A 236 -3.30 12.38 20.17
CA GLY A 236 -2.77 11.88 18.90
C GLY A 236 -3.58 10.69 18.40
N PHE A 237 -2.89 9.66 17.93
CA PHE A 237 -3.54 8.47 17.38
C PHE A 237 -4.47 7.82 18.41
N LYS A 238 -5.74 7.66 18.03
CA LYS A 238 -6.78 7.03 18.83
C LYS A 238 -7.05 5.61 18.36
N SER A 239 -7.26 5.42 17.06
CA SER A 239 -7.42 4.11 16.45
C SER A 239 -7.34 4.17 14.93
N GLY A 240 -7.22 3.01 14.28
CA GLY A 240 -7.23 2.89 12.83
C GLY A 240 -7.55 1.45 12.42
N TYR A 241 -7.94 1.24 11.17
CA TYR A 241 -8.11 -0.09 10.60
C TYR A 241 -8.04 -0.06 9.07
N LEU A 242 -7.80 -1.22 8.48
CA LEU A 242 -8.01 -1.53 7.07
C LEU A 242 -8.89 -2.79 7.00
N LYS A 243 -10.08 -2.71 6.38
CA LYS A 243 -11.02 -3.84 6.33
C LYS A 243 -11.72 -3.99 4.98
N ASN A 244 -12.16 -5.21 4.67
CA ASN A 244 -13.04 -5.48 3.53
C ASN A 244 -14.34 -4.66 3.56
N ILE A 245 -14.86 -4.34 2.38
CA ILE A 245 -16.24 -3.88 2.19
C ILE A 245 -17.03 -4.81 1.27
#